data_AF-A0A9P9DC30-F1
#
_entry.id   AF-A0A9P9DC30-F1
#
_cell.length_a   1.000
_cell.length_b   1.000
_cell.length_c   1.000
_cell.angle_alpha   90.00
_cell.angle_beta   90.00
_cell.angle_gamma   90.00
#
_symmetry.space_group_name_H-M   'P 1'
#
loop_
_entity.id
_entity.type
_entity.pdbx_description
1 polymer ?
#
loop_
_entity_poly.entity_id
_entity_poly.type
_entity_poly.pdbx_seq_one_letter_code
_entity_poly.pdbx_strand_id
1 'polypeptide(L)'
;IQGALSQQMSVLDLFLPGFTNLTSVASQVLSGNLSGYTHLMCIFALVAFLKPYVFQLRSWFIEHFTSTVHIKHSDETYDMIQTWVSSRGLDNAARSLLAKVRTKQQTHEGHDTRTKKALRYAPWEGSFCFWYKKNLLFYQTTQVDVGFHRQEQISVTCVGRSSRILKGLLEDCRLEYLNESKNKTTIHGHRD
;
A
#
# COMPACT_ATOMS: atom_id res chain seq x y z
N ILE A 1 -16.72 42.32 59.15
CA ILE A 1 -15.89 41.17 58.77
C ILE A 1 -16.75 40.26 57.91
N GLN A 2 -16.54 40.25 56.59
CA GLN A 2 -16.92 39.14 55.70
C GLN A 2 -16.29 39.40 54.32
N GLY A 3 -14.96 39.20 54.22
CA GLY A 3 -14.29 39.08 52.93
C GLY A 3 -14.52 37.67 52.42
N ALA A 4 -15.49 37.50 51.53
CA ALA A 4 -15.79 36.20 50.93
C ALA A 4 -14.93 36.01 49.67
N LEU A 5 -13.93 35.15 49.85
CA LEU A 5 -13.21 34.39 48.83
C LEU A 5 -14.10 33.94 47.66
N SER A 6 -13.88 34.50 46.46
CA SER A 6 -14.19 33.78 45.21
C SER A 6 -13.38 34.31 44.03
N GLN A 7 -12.10 34.59 44.24
CA GLN A 7 -11.15 34.75 43.13
C GLN A 7 -10.38 33.44 42.98
N GLN A 8 -11.09 32.37 42.61
CA GLN A 8 -10.43 31.19 42.04
C GLN A 8 -9.92 31.60 40.66
N MET A 9 -8.74 32.21 40.62
CA MET A 9 -7.96 32.32 39.39
C MET A 9 -7.73 30.90 38.90
N SER A 10 -8.41 30.53 37.82
CA SER A 10 -8.26 29.23 37.19
C SER A 10 -6.78 29.05 36.86
N VAL A 11 -6.14 28.05 37.47
CA VAL A 11 -4.71 27.75 37.33
C VAL A 11 -4.30 27.55 35.86
N LEU A 12 -5.27 27.26 34.98
CA LEU A 12 -5.09 27.17 33.54
C LEU A 12 -4.76 28.50 32.85
N ASP A 13 -5.12 29.65 33.44
CA ASP A 13 -4.83 30.99 32.89
C ASP A 13 -3.34 31.35 33.04
N LEU A 14 -2.61 30.63 33.90
CA LEU A 14 -1.17 30.77 34.10
C LEU A 14 -0.35 30.00 33.04
N PHE A 15 -0.92 28.93 32.48
CA PHE A 15 -0.22 28.08 31.51
C PHE A 15 -0.41 28.52 30.06
N LEU A 16 -1.56 29.11 29.70
CA LEU A 16 -1.78 29.71 28.38
C LEU A 16 -2.73 30.92 28.51
N PRO A 17 -2.23 32.17 28.40
CA PRO A 17 -3.10 33.34 28.43
C PRO A 17 -4.12 33.28 27.29
N GLY A 18 -5.41 33.28 27.62
CA GLY A 18 -6.52 33.21 26.65
C GLY A 18 -7.31 31.88 26.65
N PHE A 19 -6.92 30.89 27.44
CA PHE A 19 -7.62 29.60 27.53
C PHE A 19 -9.02 29.73 28.14
N THR A 20 -9.19 30.67 29.08
CA THR A 20 -10.46 30.97 29.77
C THR A 20 -11.58 31.39 28.80
N ASN A 21 -11.26 32.24 27.81
CA ASN A 21 -12.20 32.64 26.75
C ASN A 21 -12.56 31.48 25.80
N LEU A 22 -11.63 30.57 25.52
CA LEU A 22 -11.91 29.37 24.72
C LEU A 22 -12.81 28.39 25.48
N THR A 23 -12.58 28.20 26.78
CA THR A 23 -13.39 27.30 27.61
C THR A 23 -14.81 27.82 27.87
N SER A 24 -15.01 29.14 27.98
CA SER A 24 -16.36 29.71 28.12
C SER A 24 -17.18 29.55 26.82
N VAL A 25 -16.56 29.75 25.66
CA VAL A 25 -17.20 29.49 24.37
C VAL A 25 -17.45 27.99 24.16
N ALA A 26 -16.49 27.12 24.52
CA ALA A 26 -16.66 25.67 24.41
C ALA A 26 -17.78 25.13 25.33
N SER A 27 -17.89 25.65 26.56
CA SER A 27 -18.98 25.28 27.49
C SER A 27 -20.34 25.85 27.07
N GLN A 28 -20.38 27.01 26.41
CA GLN A 28 -21.60 27.55 25.80
C GLN A 28 -22.05 26.75 24.56
N VAL A 29 -21.10 26.27 23.75
CA VAL A 29 -21.38 25.35 22.63
C VAL A 29 -21.92 24.01 23.15
N LEU A 30 -21.35 23.48 24.23
CA LEU A 30 -21.76 22.21 24.84
C LEU A 30 -23.11 22.29 25.58
N SER A 31 -23.51 23.47 26.04
CA SER A 31 -24.80 23.71 26.73
C SER A 31 -25.98 23.99 25.79
N GLY A 32 -25.77 23.93 24.47
CA GLY A 32 -26.85 23.86 23.48
C GLY A 32 -27.67 25.14 23.26
N ASN A 33 -27.23 26.28 23.79
CA ASN A 33 -27.98 27.55 23.75
C ASN A 33 -27.58 28.49 22.59
N LEU A 34 -26.98 27.93 21.53
CA LEU A 34 -26.36 28.68 20.42
C LEU A 34 -27.13 28.41 19.11
N SER A 35 -27.37 29.46 18.31
CA SER A 35 -28.02 29.36 16.99
C SER A 35 -27.44 28.19 16.19
N GLY A 36 -28.29 27.32 15.64
CA GLY A 36 -27.88 26.07 15.01
C GLY A 36 -26.79 26.22 13.94
N TYR A 37 -26.73 27.39 13.29
CA TYR A 37 -25.68 27.74 12.33
C TYR A 37 -24.27 27.75 12.97
N THR A 38 -24.12 28.33 14.16
CA THR A 38 -22.82 28.41 14.84
C THR A 38 -22.33 27.03 15.30
N HIS A 39 -23.24 26.15 15.71
CA HIS A 39 -22.91 24.76 16.04
C HIS A 39 -22.41 23.98 14.81
N LEU A 40 -23.05 24.17 13.65
CA LEU A 40 -22.61 23.56 12.38
C LEU A 40 -21.25 24.07 11.93
N MET A 41 -20.99 25.38 12.03
CA MET A 41 -19.68 25.97 11.72
C MET A 41 -18.58 25.42 12.65
N CYS A 42 -18.90 25.22 13.94
CA CYS A 42 -17.96 24.67 14.91
C CYS A 42 -17.64 23.20 14.62
N ILE A 43 -18.65 22.37 14.32
CA ILE A 43 -18.45 20.98 13.88
C ILE A 43 -17.64 20.92 12.59
N PHE A 44 -17.94 21.77 11.61
CA PHE A 44 -17.20 21.80 10.35
C PHE A 44 -15.73 22.17 10.56
N ALA A 45 -15.47 23.21 11.37
CA ALA A 45 -14.10 23.60 11.74
C ALA A 45 -13.36 22.49 12.49
N LEU A 46 -14.04 21.81 13.42
CA LEU A 46 -13.50 20.66 14.15
C LEU A 46 -13.16 19.52 13.19
N VAL A 47 -14.06 19.14 12.29
CA VAL A 47 -13.81 18.09 11.28
C VAL A 47 -12.68 18.47 10.34
N ALA A 48 -12.60 19.74 9.90
CA ALA A 48 -11.52 20.22 9.07
C ALA A 48 -10.17 20.16 9.78
N PHE A 49 -10.13 20.47 11.08
CA PHE A 49 -8.93 20.38 11.91
C PHE A 49 -8.54 18.92 12.21
N LEU A 50 -9.51 18.02 12.40
CA LEU A 50 -9.26 16.60 12.65
C LEU A 50 -8.89 15.82 11.39
N LYS A 51 -9.27 16.29 10.19
CA LYS A 51 -8.97 15.60 8.91
C LYS A 51 -7.51 15.15 8.76
N PRO A 52 -6.49 16.03 8.91
CA PRO A 52 -5.09 15.61 8.77
C PRO A 52 -4.69 14.58 9.82
N TYR A 53 -5.18 14.73 11.06
CA TYR A 53 -4.89 13.80 12.15
C TYR A 53 -5.51 12.42 11.91
N VAL A 54 -6.76 12.37 11.47
CA VAL A 54 -7.45 11.11 11.11
C VAL A 54 -6.77 10.45 9.91
N PHE A 55 -6.32 11.22 8.92
CA PHE A 55 -5.59 10.69 7.78
C PHE A 55 -4.26 10.06 8.21
N GLN A 56 -3.50 10.75 9.07
CA GLN A 56 -2.23 10.27 9.60
C GLN A 56 -2.40 9.05 10.53
N LEU A 57 -3.43 9.06 11.38
CA LEU A 57 -3.80 7.90 12.20
C LEU A 57 -4.17 6.72 11.32
N ARG A 58 -4.94 6.95 10.26
CA ARG A 58 -5.35 5.90 9.34
C ARG A 58 -4.15 5.33 8.58
N SER A 59 -3.23 6.16 8.09
CA SER A 59 -2.02 5.67 7.43
C SER A 59 -1.14 4.87 8.38
N TRP A 60 -0.93 5.38 9.61
CA TRP A 60 -0.16 4.67 10.64
C TRP A 60 -0.83 3.36 11.06
N PHE A 61 -2.16 3.36 11.23
CA PHE A 61 -2.91 2.17 11.56
C PHE A 61 -2.84 1.14 10.43
N ILE A 62 -2.97 1.58 9.17
CA ILE A 62 -2.79 0.69 8.02
C ILE A 62 -1.38 0.11 8.05
N GLU A 63 -0.34 0.93 8.19
CA GLU A 63 1.05 0.46 8.23
C GLU A 63 1.31 -0.54 9.36
N HIS A 64 0.78 -0.29 10.56
CA HIS A 64 0.96 -1.17 11.72
C HIS A 64 0.10 -2.45 11.68
N PHE A 65 -1.08 -2.40 11.07
CA PHE A 65 -1.98 -3.54 10.92
C PHE A 65 -1.83 -4.26 9.58
N THR A 66 -0.73 -4.04 8.88
CA THR A 66 -0.47 -4.61 7.57
C THR A 66 0.74 -5.52 7.62
N SER A 67 0.62 -6.66 6.94
CA SER A 67 1.73 -7.59 6.73
C SER A 67 2.29 -7.40 5.32
N THR A 68 3.56 -7.03 5.23
CA THR A 68 4.26 -6.82 3.95
C THR A 68 5.26 -7.95 3.69
N VAL A 69 5.30 -8.46 2.46
CA VAL A 69 6.38 -9.32 1.96
C VAL A 69 7.15 -8.57 0.89
N HIS A 70 8.47 -8.72 0.95
CA HIS A 70 9.39 -8.17 -0.03
C HIS A 70 9.95 -9.31 -0.88
N ILE A 71 9.77 -9.23 -2.20
CA ILE A 71 10.32 -10.17 -3.16
C ILE A 71 11.40 -9.46 -3.98
N LYS A 72 12.59 -10.04 -3.99
CA LYS A 72 13.73 -9.54 -4.76
C LYS A 72 13.59 -9.91 -6.23
N HIS A 73 14.00 -9.02 -7.15
CA HIS A 73 13.96 -9.29 -8.60
C HIS A 73 14.79 -10.51 -9.03
N SER A 74 15.86 -10.86 -8.32
CA SER A 74 16.73 -11.99 -8.69
C SER A 74 16.12 -13.37 -8.46
N ASP A 75 14.99 -13.45 -7.75
CA ASP A 75 14.37 -14.72 -7.41
C ASP A 75 13.34 -15.13 -8.47
N GLU A 76 13.23 -16.43 -8.77
CA GLU A 76 12.19 -16.98 -9.64
C GLU A 76 10.77 -16.60 -9.18
N THR A 77 10.60 -16.34 -7.88
CA THR A 77 9.36 -15.86 -7.26
C THR A 77 8.87 -14.55 -7.87
N TYR A 78 9.77 -13.68 -8.32
CA TYR A 78 9.41 -12.45 -9.02
C TYR A 78 8.67 -12.79 -10.33
N ASP A 79 9.22 -13.70 -11.13
CA ASP A 79 8.61 -14.12 -12.39
C ASP A 79 7.29 -14.87 -12.18
N MET A 80 7.19 -15.66 -11.10
CA MET A 80 5.94 -16.33 -10.71
C MET A 80 4.82 -15.32 -10.44
N ILE A 81 5.08 -14.33 -9.60
CA ILE A 81 4.09 -13.29 -9.24
C ILE A 81 3.77 -12.43 -10.46
N GLN A 82 4.76 -12.02 -11.25
CA GLN A 82 4.51 -11.22 -12.45
C GLN A 82 3.63 -11.97 -13.45
N THR A 83 3.87 -13.27 -13.64
CA THR A 83 3.05 -14.12 -14.52
C THR A 83 1.60 -14.20 -14.02
N TRP A 84 1.42 -14.39 -12.71
CA TRP A 84 0.10 -14.44 -12.08
C TRP A 84 -0.66 -13.11 -12.14
N VAL A 85 0.02 -11.98 -11.87
CA VAL A 85 -0.57 -10.64 -11.98
C VAL A 85 -1.03 -10.37 -13.42
N SER A 86 -0.21 -10.76 -14.40
CA SER A 86 -0.54 -10.63 -15.82
C SER A 86 -1.70 -11.55 -16.23
N SER A 87 -1.77 -12.78 -15.71
CA SER A 87 -2.87 -13.71 -16.02
C SER A 87 -4.22 -13.22 -15.49
N ARG A 88 -4.22 -12.39 -14.45
CA ARG A 88 -5.40 -11.73 -13.89
C ARG A 88 -5.76 -10.38 -14.53
N GLY A 89 -4.93 -9.86 -15.45
CA GLY A 89 -5.14 -8.55 -16.08
C GLY A 89 -4.96 -7.36 -15.12
N LEU A 90 -4.28 -7.58 -14.00
CA LEU A 90 -4.03 -6.57 -12.96
C LEU A 90 -2.97 -5.56 -13.37
N ASP A 91 -2.18 -5.88 -14.39
CA ASP A 91 -1.24 -4.97 -15.05
C ASP A 91 -1.94 -3.72 -15.60
N ASN A 92 -3.17 -3.83 -16.13
CA ASN A 92 -3.94 -2.69 -16.63
C ASN A 92 -4.33 -1.66 -15.54
N ALA A 93 -4.30 -2.05 -14.26
CA ALA A 93 -4.61 -1.13 -13.16
C ALA A 93 -3.41 -0.22 -12.81
N ALA A 94 -2.20 -0.59 -13.22
CA ALA A 94 -1.03 0.23 -13.00
C ALA A 94 -0.98 1.39 -14.00
N ARG A 95 -0.56 2.57 -13.53
CA ARG A 95 -0.41 3.76 -14.37
C ARG A 95 0.77 3.69 -15.35
N SER A 96 1.68 2.75 -15.12
CA SER A 96 2.92 2.57 -15.87
C SER A 96 3.21 1.08 -16.05
N LEU A 97 3.63 0.72 -17.27
CA LEU A 97 3.85 -0.65 -17.71
C LEU A 97 5.27 -0.81 -18.26
N LEU A 98 5.99 -1.80 -17.78
CA LEU A 98 7.25 -2.28 -18.32
C LEU A 98 6.99 -3.43 -19.29
N ALA A 99 7.40 -3.27 -20.54
CA ALA A 99 7.42 -4.36 -21.50
C ALA A 99 8.70 -5.19 -21.32
N LYS A 100 8.55 -6.46 -20.90
CA LYS A 100 9.62 -7.46 -20.87
C LYS A 100 9.47 -8.42 -22.03
N VAL A 101 10.52 -8.61 -22.82
CA VAL A 101 10.58 -9.67 -23.81
C VAL A 101 10.86 -10.98 -23.07
N ARG A 102 10.06 -12.03 -23.31
CA ARG A 102 10.42 -13.36 -22.82
C ARG A 102 11.67 -13.81 -23.58
N THR A 103 12.83 -13.65 -22.95
CA THR A 103 14.08 -14.22 -23.46
C THR A 103 13.96 -15.73 -23.28
N LYS A 104 13.34 -16.42 -24.26
CA LYS A 104 13.56 -17.85 -24.36
C LYS A 104 15.06 -18.03 -24.56
N GLN A 105 15.72 -18.62 -23.58
CA GLN A 105 17.05 -19.18 -23.75
C GLN A 105 16.90 -20.40 -24.69
N GLN A 106 16.74 -20.12 -25.99
CA GLN A 106 16.78 -21.12 -27.03
C GLN A 106 18.22 -21.29 -27.44
N THR A 107 18.83 -22.39 -26.99
CA THR A 107 20.02 -22.94 -27.63
C THR A 107 19.57 -23.69 -28.88
N HIS A 108 20.21 -23.35 -30.00
CA HIS A 108 20.19 -23.96 -31.34
C HIS A 108 19.08 -23.57 -32.34
N GLU A 109 19.47 -22.57 -33.14
CA GLU A 109 19.19 -22.26 -34.54
C GLU A 109 18.18 -23.12 -35.32
N GLY A 110 17.03 -22.51 -35.57
CA GLY A 110 16.35 -22.58 -36.86
C GLY A 110 15.99 -21.15 -37.25
N HIS A 111 16.60 -20.63 -38.32
CA HIS A 111 16.40 -19.28 -38.83
C HIS A 111 14.97 -19.12 -39.37
N ASP A 112 14.01 -18.91 -38.48
CA ASP A 112 12.67 -18.43 -38.82
C ASP A 112 12.55 -16.98 -38.32
N THR A 113 12.87 -16.03 -39.21
CA THR A 113 12.96 -14.59 -38.95
C THR A 113 11.61 -13.92 -38.66
N ARG A 114 10.54 -14.70 -38.48
CA ARG A 114 9.17 -14.19 -38.40
C ARG A 114 8.43 -14.47 -37.09
N THR A 115 8.95 -15.31 -36.19
CA THR A 115 8.33 -15.49 -34.86
C THR A 115 8.70 -14.34 -33.93
N LYS A 116 7.81 -13.33 -33.85
CA LYS A 116 7.92 -12.24 -32.88
C LYS A 116 7.99 -12.82 -31.46
N LYS A 117 9.01 -12.43 -30.68
CA LYS A 117 9.11 -12.82 -29.28
C LYS A 117 7.91 -12.26 -28.53
N ALA A 118 7.23 -13.11 -27.75
CA ALA A 118 6.09 -12.68 -26.95
C ALA A 118 6.54 -11.66 -25.90
N LEU A 119 5.91 -10.47 -25.95
CA LEU A 119 6.08 -9.42 -24.96
C LEU A 119 5.16 -9.72 -23.77
N ARG A 120 5.69 -9.58 -22.56
CA ARG A 120 4.93 -9.58 -21.31
C ARG A 120 4.98 -8.17 -20.73
N TYR A 121 3.84 -7.70 -20.24
CA TYR A 121 3.76 -6.41 -19.58
C TYR A 121 3.80 -6.62 -18.07
N ALA A 122 4.51 -5.76 -17.37
CA ALA A 122 4.61 -5.74 -15.91
C ALA A 122 4.26 -4.33 -15.42
N PRO A 123 3.69 -4.17 -14.23
CA PRO A 123 3.56 -2.85 -13.61
C PRO A 123 4.95 -2.27 -13.27
N TRP A 124 5.30 -1.13 -13.90
CA TRP A 124 6.54 -0.37 -13.62
C TRP A 124 6.31 0.66 -12.54
N GLU A 125 7.17 0.74 -11.52
CA GLU A 125 7.19 1.81 -10.50
C GLU A 125 5.79 2.27 -10.05
N GLY A 126 4.92 1.30 -9.84
CA GLY A 126 3.49 1.50 -9.70
C GLY A 126 3.00 0.83 -8.44
N SER A 127 1.93 1.38 -7.89
CA SER A 127 1.20 0.75 -6.81
C SER A 127 -0.29 0.66 -7.15
N PHE A 128 -0.90 -0.47 -6.83
CA PHE A 128 -2.33 -0.69 -7.04
C PHE A 128 -2.88 -1.64 -5.98
N CYS A 129 -4.16 -1.45 -5.67
CA CYS A 129 -4.91 -2.32 -4.78
C CYS A 129 -5.69 -3.37 -5.59
N PHE A 130 -5.76 -4.59 -5.09
CA PHE A 130 -6.62 -5.63 -5.64
C PHE A 130 -7.20 -6.51 -4.52
N TRP A 131 -8.34 -7.14 -4.79
CA TRP A 131 -8.99 -8.03 -3.85
C TRP A 131 -8.53 -9.47 -4.08
N TYR A 132 -8.10 -10.15 -3.02
CA TYR A 132 -7.71 -11.57 -3.05
C TYR A 132 -8.26 -12.30 -1.82
N LYS A 133 -9.04 -13.36 -2.05
CA LYS A 133 -9.69 -14.18 -1.00
C LYS A 133 -10.38 -13.34 0.10
N LYS A 134 -11.13 -12.29 -0.31
CA LYS A 134 -11.82 -11.30 0.56
C LYS A 134 -10.91 -10.36 1.38
N ASN A 135 -9.60 -10.36 1.13
CA ASN A 135 -8.67 -9.43 1.74
C ASN A 135 -8.20 -8.42 0.70
N LEU A 136 -8.00 -7.17 1.11
CA LEU A 136 -7.44 -6.14 0.25
C LEU A 136 -5.92 -6.25 0.28
N LEU A 137 -5.34 -6.51 -0.87
CA LEU A 137 -3.90 -6.53 -1.06
C LEU A 137 -3.48 -5.30 -1.84
N PHE A 138 -2.32 -4.79 -1.48
CA PHE A 138 -1.66 -3.68 -2.13
C PHE A 138 -0.38 -4.21 -2.74
N TYR A 139 -0.29 -4.10 -4.05
CA TYR A 139 0.90 -4.40 -4.81
C TYR A 139 1.65 -3.10 -5.05
N GLN A 140 2.95 -3.11 -4.82
CA GLN A 140 3.82 -1.96 -5.08
C GLN A 140 5.17 -2.44 -5.61
N THR A 141 5.54 -1.96 -6.80
CA THR A 141 6.88 -2.11 -7.36
C THR A 141 7.70 -0.87 -7.02
N THR A 142 8.80 -1.01 -6.30
CA THR A 142 9.76 0.07 -6.02
C THR A 142 11.14 -0.29 -6.53
N GLN A 143 11.91 0.69 -7.00
CA GLN A 143 13.34 0.50 -7.18
C GLN A 143 14.06 0.80 -5.87
N VAL A 144 14.88 -0.15 -5.43
CA VAL A 144 15.73 0.00 -4.27
C VAL A 144 17.18 0.05 -4.77
N ASP A 145 17.91 1.10 -4.37
CA ASP A 145 19.34 1.23 -4.63
C ASP A 145 20.08 0.24 -3.72
N VAL A 146 20.62 -0.83 -4.30
CA VAL A 146 21.40 -1.84 -3.57
C VAL A 146 22.87 -1.66 -3.96
N GLY A 147 23.63 -0.86 -3.22
CA GLY A 147 25.02 -0.55 -3.58
C GLY A 147 25.11 0.31 -4.85
N PHE A 148 25.82 -0.16 -5.87
CA PHE A 148 26.00 0.57 -7.14
C PHE A 148 24.94 0.25 -8.21
N HIS A 149 24.03 -0.70 -7.94
CA HIS A 149 22.98 -1.07 -8.88
C HIS A 149 21.58 -0.79 -8.32
N ARG A 150 20.69 -0.31 -9.18
CA ARG A 150 19.25 -0.22 -8.90
C ARG A 150 18.61 -1.58 -9.14
N GLN A 151 17.99 -2.14 -8.11
CA GLN A 151 17.23 -3.38 -8.23
C GLN A 151 15.75 -3.09 -8.02
N GLU A 152 14.91 -3.65 -8.87
CA GLU A 152 13.48 -3.65 -8.64
C GLU A 152 13.13 -4.59 -7.48
N GLN A 153 12.20 -4.16 -6.65
CA GLN A 153 11.66 -4.94 -5.55
C GLN A 153 10.13 -4.87 -5.61
N ILE A 154 9.50 -6.03 -5.61
CA ILE A 154 8.06 -6.12 -5.47
C ILE A 154 7.76 -6.22 -3.99
N SER A 155 6.88 -5.34 -3.53
CA SER A 155 6.28 -5.39 -2.20
C SER A 155 4.80 -5.71 -2.35
N VAL A 156 4.37 -6.78 -1.67
CA VAL A 156 2.95 -7.12 -1.57
C VAL A 156 2.54 -7.01 -0.12
N THR A 157 1.49 -6.23 0.09
CA THR A 157 1.15 -5.64 1.36
C THR A 157 -0.31 -5.99 1.63
N CYS A 158 -0.57 -6.84 2.62
CA CYS A 158 -1.93 -7.30 2.94
C CYS A 158 -2.49 -6.49 4.11
N VAL A 159 -3.67 -5.90 3.93
CA VAL A 159 -4.39 -5.26 5.04
C VAL A 159 -4.84 -6.34 6.02
N GLY A 160 -4.25 -6.35 7.22
CA GLY A 160 -4.47 -7.35 8.26
C GLY A 160 -3.17 -7.95 8.81
N ARG A 161 -3.17 -8.35 10.09
CA ARG A 161 -2.00 -8.93 10.79
C ARG A 161 -1.62 -10.35 10.35
N SER A 162 -2.27 -10.91 9.33
CA SER A 162 -2.08 -12.32 8.96
C SER A 162 -1.21 -12.48 7.72
N SER A 163 0.02 -12.96 7.93
CA SER A 163 0.92 -13.37 6.85
C SER A 163 0.46 -14.64 6.10
N ARG A 164 -0.56 -15.34 6.62
CA ARG A 164 -1.08 -16.58 5.99
C ARG A 164 -1.66 -16.31 4.61
N ILE A 165 -2.33 -15.17 4.43
CA ILE A 165 -2.95 -14.79 3.15
C ILE A 165 -1.86 -14.58 2.10
N LEU A 166 -0.77 -13.93 2.50
CA LEU A 166 0.34 -13.61 1.63
C LEU A 166 1.13 -14.87 1.23
N LYS A 167 1.35 -15.78 2.17
CA LYS A 167 1.90 -17.12 1.87
C LYS A 167 1.00 -17.92 0.95
N GLY A 168 -0.32 -17.85 1.17
CA GLY A 168 -1.31 -18.49 0.29
C GLY A 168 -1.31 -17.91 -1.13
N LEU A 169 -1.12 -16.58 -1.28
CA LEU A 169 -0.94 -15.95 -2.58
C LEU A 169 0.31 -16.47 -3.28
N LEU A 170 1.46 -16.47 -2.59
CA LEU A 170 2.71 -16.96 -3.17
C LEU A 170 2.61 -18.43 -3.59
N GLU A 171 1.93 -19.26 -2.80
CA GLU A 171 1.71 -20.67 -3.11
C GLU A 171 0.81 -20.86 -4.34
N ASP A 172 -0.26 -20.07 -4.46
CA ASP A 172 -1.12 -20.09 -5.66
C ASP A 172 -0.34 -19.65 -6.91
N CYS A 173 0.48 -18.59 -6.80
CA CYS A 173 1.36 -18.15 -7.89
C CYS A 173 2.35 -19.26 -8.30
N ARG A 174 2.92 -19.96 -7.32
CA ARG A 174 3.85 -21.07 -7.53
C ARG A 174 3.18 -22.23 -8.26
N LEU A 175 1.99 -22.63 -7.83
CA LEU A 175 1.23 -23.72 -8.45
C LEU A 175 0.89 -23.41 -9.92
N GLU A 176 0.44 -22.19 -10.21
CA GLU A 176 0.09 -21.78 -11.57
C GLU A 176 1.32 -21.72 -12.48
N TYR A 177 2.44 -21.20 -11.97
CA TYR A 177 3.71 -21.15 -12.71
C TYR A 177 4.26 -22.55 -13.01
N LEU A 178 4.24 -23.46 -12.03
CA LEU A 178 4.65 -24.85 -12.21
C LEU A 178 3.74 -25.59 -13.18
N ASN A 179 2.45 -25.27 -13.23
CA ASN A 179 1.54 -25.85 -14.20
C ASN A 179 1.84 -25.38 -15.64
N GLU A 180 2.17 -24.09 -15.82
CA GLU A 180 2.60 -23.56 -17.14
C GLU A 180 3.92 -24.19 -17.60
N SER A 181 4.86 -24.45 -16.68
CA SER A 181 6.18 -25.02 -17.00
C SER A 181 6.15 -26.54 -17.22
N LYS A 182 5.31 -27.30 -16.49
CA LYS A 182 5.22 -28.76 -16.60
C LYS A 182 4.81 -29.24 -18.00
N ASN A 183 4.10 -28.42 -18.77
CA ASN A 183 3.74 -28.72 -20.16
C ASN A 183 4.88 -28.43 -21.18
N LYS A 184 6.08 -28.07 -20.72
CA LYS A 184 7.23 -27.75 -21.59
C LYS A 184 8.49 -28.45 -21.08
N THR A 185 8.84 -29.56 -21.72
CA THR A 185 10.10 -30.27 -21.40
C THR A 185 11.25 -29.60 -22.14
N THR A 186 12.20 -29.02 -21.41
CA THR A 186 13.42 -28.44 -21.99
C THR A 186 14.53 -29.49 -21.95
N ILE A 187 14.90 -30.03 -23.12
CA ILE A 187 16.03 -30.95 -23.26
C ILE A 187 17.32 -30.12 -23.22
N HIS A 188 18.18 -30.38 -22.25
CA HIS A 188 19.49 -29.73 -22.15
C HIS A 188 20.55 -30.64 -22.76
N GLY A 189 21.12 -30.23 -23.90
CA GLY A 189 22.30 -30.88 -24.46
C GLY A 189 23.56 -30.40 -23.76
N HIS A 190 24.30 -31.32 -23.15
CA HIS A 190 25.68 -31.06 -22.74
C HIS A 190 26.54 -30.98 -24.00
N ARG A 191 27.41 -29.97 -24.10
CA ARG A 191 28.32 -29.79 -25.23
C ARG A 191 29.73 -29.85 -24.67
N ASP A 192 30.46 -30.89 -25.06
CA ASP A 192 31.88 -31.12 -24.74
C ASP A 192 32.79 -30.12 -25.46
#